data_AF-A0A2G5CY73-F1
#
_entry.id   AF-A0A2G5CY73-F1
#
_cell.length_a   1.000
_cell.length_b   1.000
_cell.length_c   1.000
_cell.angle_alpha   90.00
_cell.angle_beta   90.00
_cell.angle_gamma   90.00
#
_symmetry.space_group_name_H-M   'P 1'
#
loop_
_entity.id
_entity.type
_entity.pdbx_description
1 polymer ?
#
loop_
_entity_poly.entity_id
_entity_poly.type
_entity_poly.pdbx_seq_one_letter_code
_entity_poly.pdbx_strand_id
1 'polypeptide(L)'
;MQFAKTQTPKPKKKVVGFWWFRFFFFHSLKERIITMFGCKCFYWNSIPDSFPSQPKPFSLPSPLPQWPQGQGFATGRILFGELEVLNITKFECVWSYFPPNEKTKGATFYRPVDIPDGFFSLGHYCQPNDQPLRGFVVVARDVGHNCRGEKHLPALAKPVSYSLIWSTDDFREEILDGCYFWLPLAPEGYRAMGLVVSNDQDMPSLEAVRCVRDDLTEPCETYSMILKAPFCVWSTRPCDRGMFGKGVSVGTFFCSSHLSSGGKLNIACLKNLDSTLQAMPNLDQIHALIKHYGPTVSFHPEEKYLPSSVPWFFKNGALLYKKGDRVGEAIDHNGSNLPNGGNNDGEYWIDLPDDDQRKCLKNGDLESAELYVHVKPALGGTFTDIAMWVFCPFNGPVTLKLGLVNIPLNKIGQHVGDWEHFTLRVSNFSGELWSIYFSQHSGGEWVDAYDLEYIEGNRAIIYSSKCGHASFPHPGSYFQGSHVVGIRNDAGWSSHLVDSSVKYQIVAAEYLGENSVIEPSWLQFMREWGPTIVYNSKTELDKIVGALPIFLRFSVENMFDKLPLELYGEEGPTGPKEKNNWVGDERC
;
A
#
# COMPACT_ATOMS: atom_id res chain seq x y z
N MET A 1 -47.00 -34.62 39.97
CA MET A 1 -48.38 -35.16 39.97
C MET A 1 -49.35 -34.04 39.54
N GLN A 2 -50.55 -34.38 39.04
CA GLN A 2 -51.55 -33.41 38.54
C GLN A 2 -52.21 -32.61 39.70
N PHE A 3 -52.58 -31.31 39.63
CA PHE A 3 -53.35 -30.44 38.69
C PHE A 3 -54.81 -30.20 39.15
N ALA A 4 -55.12 -28.95 39.55
CA ALA A 4 -56.46 -28.29 39.55
C ALA A 4 -56.21 -26.77 39.73
N LYS A 5 -56.80 -25.76 39.05
CA LYS A 5 -58.16 -25.48 38.51
C LYS A 5 -59.21 -25.29 39.62
N THR A 6 -60.09 -24.26 39.63
CA THR A 6 -60.37 -23.10 38.72
C THR A 6 -61.35 -22.13 39.41
N GLN A 7 -61.41 -20.82 39.05
CA GLN A 7 -62.66 -20.07 38.71
C GLN A 7 -62.45 -18.57 38.36
N THR A 8 -63.53 -17.89 37.94
CA THR A 8 -63.68 -16.50 37.39
C THR A 8 -64.99 -15.88 37.96
N PRO A 9 -65.50 -14.63 37.69
CA PRO A 9 -65.19 -13.65 36.62
C PRO A 9 -65.24 -12.12 36.99
N LYS A 10 -65.44 -11.27 35.95
CA LYS A 10 -65.50 -9.77 35.79
C LYS A 10 -66.71 -9.09 36.53
N PRO A 11 -67.00 -7.74 36.51
CA PRO A 11 -66.61 -6.68 35.52
C PRO A 11 -66.54 -5.14 35.87
N LYS A 12 -66.09 -4.32 34.88
CA LYS A 12 -66.30 -2.83 34.67
C LYS A 12 -65.60 -1.88 35.69
N LYS A 13 -65.09 -0.67 35.41
CA LYS A 13 -65.03 0.35 34.29
C LYS A 13 -63.64 1.11 34.45
N LYS A 14 -63.15 2.18 33.77
CA LYS A 14 -63.53 3.19 32.73
C LYS A 14 -62.20 3.80 32.13
N VAL A 15 -62.24 4.64 31.07
CA VAL A 15 -61.23 5.67 30.62
C VAL A 15 -59.74 5.23 30.51
N VAL A 16 -59.16 4.90 29.35
CA VAL A 16 -58.71 5.73 28.18
C VAL A 16 -57.36 6.46 28.39
N GLY A 17 -56.36 6.15 27.54
CA GLY A 17 -54.98 6.68 27.66
C GLY A 17 -53.99 6.35 26.51
N PHE A 18 -54.34 6.67 25.26
CA PHE A 18 -53.39 7.07 24.18
C PHE A 18 -52.12 6.22 23.86
N TRP A 19 -52.27 4.99 23.35
CA TRP A 19 -51.22 4.29 22.57
C TRP A 19 -51.82 3.51 21.39
N TRP A 20 -51.62 4.00 20.15
CA TRP A 20 -51.57 3.27 18.85
C TRP A 20 -51.83 4.24 17.67
N PHE A 21 -50.78 4.77 17.03
CA PHE A 21 -50.94 5.51 15.76
C PHE A 21 -49.65 5.60 14.92
N ARG A 22 -49.21 4.49 14.31
CA ARG A 22 -48.31 4.45 13.12
C ARG A 22 -48.03 3.02 12.62
N PHE A 23 -49.02 2.37 12.00
CA PHE A 23 -48.77 1.14 11.21
C PHE A 23 -49.72 0.91 10.00
N PHE A 24 -50.66 1.83 9.73
CA PHE A 24 -51.65 1.70 8.65
C PHE A 24 -51.70 2.93 7.74
N PHE A 25 -50.55 3.32 7.15
CA PHE A 25 -50.49 4.45 6.21
C PHE A 25 -49.51 4.26 5.03
N PHE A 26 -49.26 3.02 4.60
CA PHE A 26 -48.46 2.72 3.39
C PHE A 26 -49.01 1.53 2.56
N HIS A 27 -50.33 1.29 2.62
CA HIS A 27 -50.99 0.22 1.86
C HIS A 27 -52.33 0.60 1.21
N SER A 28 -52.62 1.91 1.07
CA SER A 28 -53.89 2.41 0.48
C SER A 28 -53.66 3.44 -0.65
N LEU A 29 -52.52 3.35 -1.34
CA LEU A 29 -52.20 4.20 -2.49
C LEU A 29 -51.53 3.44 -3.66
N LYS A 30 -51.67 2.11 -3.72
CA LYS A 30 -51.11 1.28 -4.80
C LYS A 30 -52.14 0.46 -5.60
N GLU A 31 -53.40 0.43 -5.18
CA GLU A 31 -54.48 -0.37 -5.81
C GLU A 31 -55.58 0.47 -6.50
N ARG A 32 -55.31 1.74 -6.84
CA ARG A 32 -56.29 2.62 -7.52
C ARG A 32 -55.80 3.33 -8.79
N ILE A 33 -54.72 2.86 -9.39
CA ILE A 33 -54.30 3.24 -10.75
C ILE A 33 -54.01 1.98 -11.61
N ILE A 34 -54.76 0.89 -11.39
CA ILE A 34 -54.74 -0.32 -12.22
C ILE A 34 -56.18 -0.83 -12.48
N THR A 35 -57.03 0.03 -13.06
CA THR A 35 -58.21 -0.36 -13.87
C THR A 35 -58.86 0.91 -14.45
N MET A 36 -58.51 1.29 -15.68
CA MET A 36 -59.39 1.94 -16.69
C MET A 36 -58.53 2.48 -17.85
N PHE A 37 -58.09 1.58 -18.73
CA PHE A 37 -58.06 1.72 -20.19
C PHE A 37 -57.44 0.43 -20.76
N GLY A 38 -58.18 -0.29 -21.60
CA GLY A 38 -57.76 -1.57 -22.14
C GLY A 38 -57.41 -1.51 -23.63
N CYS A 39 -56.94 -2.65 -24.15
CA CYS A 39 -56.66 -2.97 -25.55
C CYS A 39 -55.32 -2.51 -26.16
N LYS A 40 -54.51 -3.55 -26.46
CA LYS A 40 -53.64 -3.75 -27.64
C LYS A 40 -52.22 -3.17 -27.63
N CYS A 41 -51.27 -4.12 -27.59
CA CYS A 41 -50.08 -4.18 -28.44
C CYS A 41 -49.09 -3.03 -28.41
N PHE A 42 -48.27 -2.98 -27.36
CA PHE A 42 -46.89 -2.47 -27.47
C PHE A 42 -45.90 -3.51 -26.93
N TYR A 43 -45.11 -4.07 -27.84
CA TYR A 43 -43.86 -4.76 -27.51
C TYR A 43 -42.89 -3.70 -26.97
N TRP A 44 -42.70 -3.64 -25.66
CA TRP A 44 -41.57 -2.93 -25.10
C TRP A 44 -40.37 -3.87 -25.15
N ASN A 45 -39.62 -3.78 -26.25
CA ASN A 45 -38.25 -4.28 -26.28
C ASN A 45 -37.44 -3.44 -25.29
N SER A 46 -37.40 -3.88 -24.03
CA SER A 46 -36.42 -3.42 -23.06
C SER A 46 -35.04 -3.93 -23.49
N ILE A 47 -34.45 -3.24 -24.47
CA ILE A 47 -33.02 -3.32 -24.76
C ILE A 47 -32.32 -3.02 -23.42
N PRO A 48 -31.51 -3.95 -22.87
CA PRO A 48 -30.79 -3.68 -21.63
C PRO A 48 -29.95 -2.42 -21.80
N ASP A 49 -29.95 -1.54 -20.79
CA ASP A 49 -29.13 -0.33 -20.81
C ASP A 49 -27.66 -0.68 -21.12
N SER A 50 -27.02 0.18 -21.90
CA SER A 50 -25.67 -0.01 -22.45
C SER A 50 -24.70 -0.66 -21.45
N PHE A 51 -23.99 -1.71 -21.90
CA PHE A 51 -22.83 -2.25 -21.20
C PHE A 51 -21.92 -1.11 -20.72
N PRO A 52 -21.38 -1.17 -19.47
CA PRO A 52 -20.49 -0.14 -18.97
C PRO A 52 -19.34 0.12 -19.94
N SER A 53 -19.09 1.39 -20.27
CA SER A 53 -17.95 1.77 -21.09
C SER A 53 -16.66 1.28 -20.44
N GLN A 54 -15.77 0.67 -21.23
CA GLN A 54 -14.48 0.17 -20.73
C GLN A 54 -13.72 1.26 -19.93
N PRO A 55 -12.99 0.87 -18.86
CA PRO A 55 -12.17 1.79 -18.09
C PRO A 55 -11.28 2.66 -18.97
N LYS A 56 -11.30 3.97 -18.74
CA LYS A 56 -10.45 4.93 -19.47
C LYS A 56 -9.01 4.84 -18.98
N PRO A 57 -8.00 4.95 -19.86
CA PRO A 57 -6.61 5.07 -19.44
C PRO A 57 -6.41 6.20 -18.43
N PHE A 58 -5.63 5.94 -17.38
CA PHE A 58 -5.14 7.00 -16.49
C PHE A 58 -4.02 7.81 -17.17
N SER A 59 -3.84 9.06 -16.73
CA SER A 59 -2.66 9.87 -17.01
C SER A 59 -2.41 10.78 -15.81
N LEU A 60 -1.14 10.96 -15.42
CA LEU A 60 -0.74 11.89 -14.38
C LEU A 60 -1.18 13.34 -14.72
N PRO A 61 -1.39 14.23 -13.72
CA PRO A 61 -1.87 15.60 -13.95
C PRO A 61 -0.96 16.48 -14.84
N SER A 62 0.29 16.08 -15.04
CA SER A 62 1.23 16.69 -15.97
C SER A 62 2.05 15.63 -16.73
N PRO A 63 2.48 15.94 -17.98
CA PRO A 63 3.28 15.02 -18.77
C PRO A 63 4.65 14.76 -18.13
N LEU A 64 5.21 13.58 -18.42
CA LEU A 64 6.57 13.22 -18.01
C LEU A 64 7.59 14.19 -18.67
N PRO A 65 8.60 14.68 -17.93
CA PRO A 65 9.67 15.46 -18.50
C PRO A 65 10.62 14.56 -19.31
N GLN A 66 11.49 15.18 -20.11
CA GLN A 66 12.68 14.48 -20.57
C GLN A 66 13.64 14.32 -19.38
N TRP A 67 13.85 13.07 -18.95
CA TRP A 67 14.80 12.75 -17.87
C TRP A 67 16.25 13.08 -18.27
N PRO A 68 17.14 13.38 -17.30
CA PRO A 68 18.58 13.47 -17.54
C PRO A 68 19.14 12.19 -18.17
N GLN A 69 20.27 12.30 -18.86
CA GLN A 69 20.89 11.16 -19.54
C GLN A 69 21.42 10.14 -18.52
N GLY A 70 21.14 8.86 -18.77
CA GLY A 70 21.59 7.72 -17.96
C GLY A 70 21.94 6.52 -18.82
N GLN A 71 21.94 5.32 -18.22
CA GLN A 71 22.27 4.06 -18.92
C GLN A 71 21.02 3.36 -19.46
N GLY A 72 20.15 2.83 -18.58
CA GLY A 72 18.92 2.13 -18.95
C GLY A 72 17.61 2.71 -18.41
N PHE A 73 17.66 3.57 -17.38
CA PHE A 73 16.46 4.18 -16.78
C PHE A 73 15.59 4.93 -17.82
N ALA A 74 14.29 4.70 -17.76
CA ALA A 74 13.25 5.30 -18.60
C ALA A 74 13.40 5.07 -20.12
N THR A 75 14.13 4.02 -20.54
CA THR A 75 14.32 3.67 -21.97
C THR A 75 13.20 2.80 -22.57
N GLY A 76 12.19 2.43 -21.79
CA GLY A 76 11.10 1.53 -22.18
C GLY A 76 11.48 0.04 -22.21
N ARG A 77 12.74 -0.32 -21.93
CA ARG A 77 13.29 -1.68 -22.00
C ARG A 77 14.21 -1.95 -20.81
N ILE A 78 14.24 -3.18 -20.31
CA ILE A 78 15.19 -3.62 -19.27
C ILE A 78 15.77 -4.98 -19.68
N LEU A 79 17.05 -5.22 -19.35
CA LEU A 79 17.75 -6.48 -19.56
C LEU A 79 17.83 -7.25 -18.23
N PHE A 80 17.38 -8.52 -18.22
CA PHE A 80 17.43 -9.42 -17.07
C PHE A 80 18.52 -10.51 -17.21
N GLY A 81 19.57 -10.24 -17.99
CA GLY A 81 20.56 -11.25 -18.41
C GLY A 81 20.22 -11.80 -19.80
N GLU A 82 19.68 -13.03 -19.88
CA GLU A 82 19.31 -13.67 -21.16
C GLU A 82 17.98 -13.17 -21.75
N LEU A 83 17.18 -12.44 -20.97
CA LEU A 83 15.90 -11.88 -21.40
C LEU A 83 15.96 -10.35 -21.47
N GLU A 84 15.54 -9.80 -22.61
CA GLU A 84 15.15 -8.39 -22.72
C GLU A 84 13.63 -8.29 -22.52
N VAL A 85 13.17 -7.35 -21.70
CA VAL A 85 11.76 -7.16 -21.38
C VAL A 85 11.28 -5.73 -21.63
N LEU A 86 9.99 -5.59 -21.92
CA LEU A 86 9.29 -4.31 -21.99
C LEU A 86 7.84 -4.45 -21.50
N ASN A 87 7.27 -3.33 -21.05
CA ASN A 87 5.88 -3.26 -20.57
C ASN A 87 4.93 -2.91 -21.73
N ILE A 88 3.93 -3.76 -21.97
CA ILE A 88 2.78 -3.45 -22.82
C ILE A 88 1.66 -2.91 -21.96
N THR A 89 1.27 -1.65 -22.21
CA THR A 89 0.14 -0.96 -21.56
C THR A 89 -1.09 -0.83 -22.48
N LYS A 90 -1.01 -1.41 -23.69
CA LYS A 90 -2.09 -1.43 -24.68
C LYS A 90 -2.83 -2.76 -24.64
N PHE A 91 -4.15 -2.68 -24.58
CA PHE A 91 -5.01 -3.80 -24.25
C PHE A 91 -6.26 -3.85 -25.11
N GLU A 92 -6.69 -5.06 -25.43
CA GLU A 92 -7.98 -5.33 -26.04
C GLU A 92 -8.81 -6.20 -25.08
N CYS A 93 -10.03 -5.77 -24.78
CA CYS A 93 -10.93 -6.48 -23.88
C CYS A 93 -11.35 -7.83 -24.49
N VAL A 94 -11.16 -8.91 -23.73
CA VAL A 94 -11.64 -10.25 -24.08
C VAL A 94 -13.00 -10.51 -23.41
N TRP A 95 -13.13 -10.15 -22.13
CA TRP A 95 -14.35 -10.39 -21.34
C TRP A 95 -14.44 -9.47 -20.13
N SER A 96 -15.66 -9.10 -19.74
CA SER A 96 -15.96 -8.32 -18.53
C SER A 96 -17.00 -9.04 -17.68
N TYR A 97 -16.66 -9.37 -16.43
CA TYR A 97 -17.63 -9.83 -15.44
C TYR A 97 -18.21 -8.65 -14.66
N PHE A 98 -19.51 -8.68 -14.38
CA PHE A 98 -20.19 -7.73 -13.50
C PHE A 98 -21.10 -8.48 -12.52
N PRO A 99 -20.89 -8.39 -11.19
CA PRO A 99 -21.76 -9.00 -10.20
C PRO A 99 -23.21 -8.49 -10.34
N PRO A 100 -24.24 -9.37 -10.31
CA PRO A 100 -25.64 -8.97 -10.54
C PRO A 100 -26.16 -7.83 -9.64
N ASN A 101 -25.61 -7.72 -8.42
CA ASN A 101 -26.00 -6.72 -7.42
C ASN A 101 -25.03 -5.52 -7.34
N GLU A 102 -23.84 -5.58 -7.95
CA GLU A 102 -22.78 -4.58 -7.79
C GLU A 102 -22.11 -4.25 -9.14
N LYS A 103 -22.82 -3.52 -10.01
CA LYS A 103 -22.43 -3.22 -11.41
C LYS A 103 -21.07 -2.54 -11.64
N THR A 104 -20.37 -2.10 -10.59
CA THR A 104 -19.03 -1.48 -10.67
C THR A 104 -17.90 -2.39 -10.20
N LYS A 105 -18.14 -3.26 -9.21
CA LYS A 105 -17.14 -4.17 -8.62
C LYS A 105 -16.92 -5.44 -9.44
N GLY A 106 -16.95 -5.28 -10.75
CA GLY A 106 -16.61 -6.32 -11.70
C GLY A 106 -15.11 -6.42 -11.91
N ALA A 107 -14.71 -7.31 -12.82
CA ALA A 107 -13.35 -7.36 -13.33
C ALA A 107 -13.38 -7.52 -14.86
N THR A 108 -12.41 -6.93 -15.54
CA THR A 108 -12.24 -7.07 -17.01
C THR A 108 -10.90 -7.71 -17.31
N PHE A 109 -10.90 -8.58 -18.32
CA PHE A 109 -9.78 -9.41 -18.73
C PHE A 109 -9.39 -9.02 -20.15
N TYR A 110 -8.10 -8.81 -20.36
CA TYR A 110 -7.58 -8.22 -21.59
C TYR A 110 -6.41 -9.02 -22.17
N ARG A 111 -6.34 -9.08 -23.50
CA ARG A 111 -5.12 -9.50 -24.20
C ARG A 111 -4.22 -8.29 -24.45
N PRO A 112 -2.89 -8.40 -24.24
CA PRO A 112 -1.95 -7.36 -24.66
C PRO A 112 -1.90 -7.28 -26.20
N VAL A 113 -1.82 -6.07 -26.75
CA VAL A 113 -1.74 -5.79 -28.20
C VAL A 113 -0.56 -4.87 -28.53
N ASP A 114 -0.26 -4.68 -29.81
CA ASP A 114 0.91 -3.94 -30.32
C ASP A 114 2.27 -4.46 -29.78
N ILE A 115 2.37 -5.78 -29.56
CA ILE A 115 3.62 -6.44 -29.12
C ILE A 115 4.68 -6.31 -30.24
N PRO A 116 5.87 -5.74 -29.97
CA PRO A 116 6.92 -5.59 -30.99
C PRO A 116 7.51 -6.91 -31.50
N ASP A 117 7.95 -6.93 -32.75
CA ASP A 117 8.54 -8.12 -33.39
C ASP A 117 9.68 -8.74 -32.57
N GLY A 118 9.57 -10.06 -32.35
CA GLY A 118 10.52 -10.85 -31.56
C GLY A 118 10.29 -10.82 -30.05
N PHE A 119 9.32 -10.06 -29.54
CA PHE A 119 8.83 -10.16 -28.17
C PHE A 119 7.60 -11.08 -28.12
N PHE A 120 7.39 -11.74 -26.98
CA PHE A 120 6.27 -12.63 -26.76
C PHE A 120 5.57 -12.34 -25.44
N SER A 121 4.25 -12.53 -25.42
CA SER A 121 3.47 -12.39 -24.19
C SER A 121 3.78 -13.49 -23.18
N LEU A 122 3.64 -13.15 -21.89
CA LEU A 122 3.78 -14.06 -20.76
C LEU A 122 2.43 -14.38 -20.09
N GLY A 123 1.34 -13.71 -20.50
CA GLY A 123 -0.03 -13.95 -20.05
C GLY A 123 -1.00 -12.83 -20.44
N HIS A 124 -2.21 -12.85 -19.87
CA HIS A 124 -3.25 -11.82 -20.04
C HIS A 124 -3.35 -10.91 -18.80
N TYR A 125 -3.87 -9.71 -19.01
CA TYR A 125 -4.08 -8.71 -17.96
C TYR A 125 -5.49 -8.82 -17.36
N CYS A 126 -5.65 -8.40 -16.11
CA CYS A 126 -6.94 -8.23 -15.46
C CYS A 126 -6.89 -7.10 -14.41
N GLN A 127 -7.98 -6.35 -14.29
CA GLN A 127 -8.19 -5.38 -13.21
C GLN A 127 -9.66 -5.26 -12.79
N PRO A 128 -9.95 -4.67 -11.62
CA PRO A 128 -11.28 -4.23 -11.23
C PRO A 128 -11.89 -3.22 -12.23
N ASN A 129 -13.23 -3.19 -12.27
CA ASN A 129 -14.03 -2.34 -13.17
C ASN A 129 -14.41 -0.97 -12.55
N ASP A 130 -14.09 -0.74 -11.28
CA ASP A 130 -14.25 0.54 -10.57
C ASP A 130 -12.97 1.40 -10.57
N GLN A 131 -11.88 0.90 -11.15
CA GLN A 131 -10.59 1.60 -11.32
C GLN A 131 -10.38 2.03 -12.79
N PRO A 132 -9.59 3.11 -13.06
CA PRO A 132 -9.19 3.46 -14.43
C PRO A 132 -8.30 2.38 -15.05
N LEU A 133 -8.14 2.37 -16.38
CA LEU A 133 -7.25 1.43 -17.06
C LEU A 133 -5.80 1.80 -16.75
N ARG A 134 -5.15 1.05 -15.85
CA ARG A 134 -3.75 1.30 -15.46
C ARG A 134 -3.04 0.00 -15.06
N GLY A 135 -2.40 -0.62 -16.04
CA GLY A 135 -1.61 -1.82 -15.86
C GLY A 135 -0.59 -2.01 -16.97
N PHE A 136 0.19 -3.07 -16.83
CA PHE A 136 1.10 -3.56 -17.87
C PHE A 136 1.03 -5.09 -17.93
N VAL A 137 1.43 -5.66 -19.07
CA VAL A 137 1.95 -7.02 -19.13
C VAL A 137 3.40 -6.95 -19.57
N VAL A 138 4.28 -7.64 -18.87
CA VAL A 138 5.67 -7.80 -19.28
C VAL A 138 5.70 -8.76 -20.46
N VAL A 139 6.26 -8.31 -21.58
CA VAL A 139 6.56 -9.16 -22.74
C VAL A 139 8.08 -9.31 -22.85
N ALA A 140 8.54 -10.51 -23.23
CA ALA A 140 9.95 -10.87 -23.19
C ALA A 140 10.48 -11.31 -24.55
N ARG A 141 11.76 -11.03 -24.79
CA ARG A 141 12.56 -11.50 -25.92
C ARG A 141 13.78 -12.24 -25.40
N ASP A 142 14.01 -13.42 -25.94
CA ASP A 142 15.26 -14.15 -25.76
C ASP A 142 16.37 -13.41 -26.53
N VAL A 143 17.41 -12.97 -25.81
CA VAL A 143 18.60 -12.30 -26.35
C VAL A 143 19.87 -13.08 -26.02
N GLY A 144 19.74 -14.39 -25.73
CA GLY A 144 20.80 -15.28 -25.31
C GLY A 144 22.05 -15.20 -26.18
N HIS A 145 23.18 -14.84 -25.56
CA HIS A 145 24.47 -14.75 -26.24
C HIS A 145 24.93 -16.12 -26.78
N ASN A 146 25.62 -16.12 -27.93
CA ASN A 146 26.24 -17.31 -28.52
C ASN A 146 27.47 -17.81 -27.72
N CYS A 147 27.26 -18.19 -26.46
CA CYS A 147 28.28 -18.65 -25.52
C CYS A 147 28.71 -20.11 -25.77
N ARG A 148 29.42 -20.29 -26.89
CA ARG A 148 30.45 -21.33 -27.13
C ARG A 148 30.20 -22.74 -26.53
N GLY A 149 29.26 -23.47 -27.13
CA GLY A 149 29.38 -24.94 -27.26
C GLY A 149 28.60 -25.80 -26.27
N GLU A 150 27.99 -25.23 -25.24
CA GLU A 150 27.06 -25.97 -24.37
C GLU A 150 25.62 -25.92 -24.91
N LYS A 151 24.87 -27.00 -24.72
CA LYS A 151 23.48 -27.14 -25.20
C LYS A 151 22.50 -26.48 -24.24
N HIS A 152 22.63 -25.16 -24.05
CA HIS A 152 21.64 -24.42 -23.27
C HIS A 152 20.27 -24.43 -23.95
N LEU A 153 19.22 -24.63 -23.15
CA LEU A 153 17.83 -24.50 -23.61
C LEU A 153 17.49 -23.01 -23.77
N PRO A 154 16.69 -22.61 -24.79
CA PRO A 154 16.34 -21.20 -24.99
C PRO A 154 15.60 -20.64 -23.77
N ALA A 155 15.76 -19.36 -23.49
CA ALA A 155 15.16 -18.70 -22.34
C ALA A 155 13.62 -18.73 -22.38
N LEU A 156 13.05 -18.77 -23.60
CA LEU A 156 11.61 -18.83 -23.87
C LEU A 156 11.24 -20.09 -24.68
N ALA A 157 10.18 -20.78 -24.26
CA ALA A 157 9.58 -21.90 -24.99
C ALA A 157 8.07 -21.71 -25.17
N LYS A 158 7.46 -22.42 -26.13
CA LYS A 158 6.00 -22.51 -26.26
C LYS A 158 5.45 -23.45 -25.18
N PRO A 159 4.23 -23.24 -24.66
CA PRO A 159 3.54 -24.28 -23.91
C PRO A 159 3.34 -25.53 -24.77
N VAL A 160 3.26 -26.71 -24.14
CA VAL A 160 3.00 -27.98 -24.84
C VAL A 160 1.50 -28.18 -25.14
N SER A 161 0.65 -27.56 -24.32
CA SER A 161 -0.82 -27.54 -24.39
C SER A 161 -1.34 -26.51 -23.38
N TYR A 162 -2.65 -26.39 -23.22
CA TYR A 162 -3.28 -25.63 -22.14
C TYR A 162 -4.22 -26.53 -21.31
N SER A 163 -4.39 -26.20 -20.04
CA SER A 163 -5.46 -26.77 -19.20
C SER A 163 -6.51 -25.70 -18.88
N LEU A 164 -7.78 -26.01 -19.11
CA LEU A 164 -8.90 -25.16 -18.69
C LEU A 164 -9.01 -25.17 -17.15
N ILE A 165 -9.04 -23.98 -16.55
CA ILE A 165 -9.12 -23.77 -15.09
C ILE A 165 -10.54 -23.38 -14.66
N TRP A 166 -11.22 -22.59 -15.48
CA TRP A 166 -12.61 -22.16 -15.27
C TRP A 166 -13.25 -21.74 -16.60
N SER A 167 -14.58 -21.83 -16.70
CA SER A 167 -15.33 -21.32 -17.85
C SER A 167 -16.71 -20.80 -17.47
N THR A 168 -17.31 -19.98 -18.34
CA THR A 168 -18.71 -19.57 -18.23
C THR A 168 -19.69 -20.74 -18.33
N ASP A 169 -19.29 -21.87 -18.92
CA ASP A 169 -20.13 -23.07 -19.07
C ASP A 169 -20.46 -23.73 -17.70
N ASP A 170 -19.72 -23.38 -16.64
CA ASP A 170 -20.04 -23.74 -15.25
C ASP A 170 -21.31 -23.03 -14.73
N PHE A 171 -21.77 -21.96 -15.39
CA PHE A 171 -23.03 -21.28 -15.10
C PHE A 171 -24.23 -21.85 -15.88
N ARG A 172 -25.43 -21.68 -15.31
CA ARG A 172 -26.71 -22.12 -15.90
C ARG A 172 -27.64 -20.95 -16.25
N GLU A 173 -27.07 -19.77 -16.51
CA GLU A 173 -27.82 -18.59 -16.93
C GLU A 173 -27.46 -18.25 -18.38
N GLU A 174 -28.46 -18.25 -19.26
CA GLU A 174 -28.32 -18.33 -20.73
C GLU A 174 -27.85 -17.00 -21.39
N ILE A 175 -27.19 -16.12 -20.64
CA ILE A 175 -26.91 -14.72 -21.04
C ILE A 175 -25.50 -14.25 -20.58
N LEU A 176 -24.48 -15.08 -20.82
CA LEU A 176 -23.08 -14.67 -20.78
C LEU A 176 -22.41 -15.05 -22.10
N ASP A 177 -21.66 -14.12 -22.70
CA ASP A 177 -20.73 -14.46 -23.76
C ASP A 177 -19.69 -15.46 -23.23
N GLY A 178 -19.42 -16.50 -24.03
CA GLY A 178 -18.50 -17.57 -23.67
C GLY A 178 -17.13 -17.03 -23.26
N CYS A 179 -16.58 -17.53 -22.15
CA CYS A 179 -15.26 -17.12 -21.66
C CYS A 179 -14.56 -18.27 -20.94
N TYR A 180 -13.30 -18.48 -21.28
CA TYR A 180 -12.51 -19.67 -20.93
C TYR A 180 -11.14 -19.25 -20.41
N PHE A 181 -10.76 -19.78 -19.24
CA PHE A 181 -9.52 -19.43 -18.53
C PHE A 181 -8.51 -20.57 -18.61
N TRP A 182 -7.40 -20.32 -19.29
CA TRP A 182 -6.42 -21.33 -19.67
C TRP A 182 -5.09 -21.11 -18.95
N LEU A 183 -4.62 -22.14 -18.25
CA LEU A 183 -3.25 -22.22 -17.74
C LEU A 183 -2.36 -22.84 -18.82
N PRO A 184 -1.26 -22.17 -19.25
CA PRO A 184 -0.30 -22.76 -20.18
C PRO A 184 0.43 -23.93 -19.50
N LEU A 185 0.44 -25.10 -20.12
CA LEU A 185 1.23 -26.23 -19.64
C LEU A 185 2.66 -26.08 -20.16
N ALA A 186 3.58 -25.74 -19.26
CA ALA A 186 4.99 -25.53 -19.60
C ALA A 186 5.70 -26.86 -19.93
N PRO A 187 6.64 -26.87 -20.89
CA PRO A 187 7.54 -28.01 -21.10
C PRO A 187 8.47 -28.25 -19.90
N GLU A 188 9.09 -29.43 -19.85
CA GLU A 188 10.07 -29.77 -18.82
C GLU A 188 11.24 -28.76 -18.78
N GLY A 189 11.55 -28.25 -17.58
CA GLY A 189 12.54 -27.18 -17.39
C GLY A 189 11.98 -25.75 -17.52
N TYR A 190 10.67 -25.56 -17.67
CA TYR A 190 10.04 -24.25 -17.81
C TYR A 190 8.86 -24.02 -16.84
N ARG A 191 8.43 -22.76 -16.71
CA ARG A 191 7.23 -22.30 -15.97
C ARG A 191 6.33 -21.43 -16.86
N ALA A 192 5.02 -21.49 -16.61
CA ALA A 192 4.11 -20.45 -17.05
C ALA A 192 4.22 -19.23 -16.11
N MET A 193 3.98 -18.03 -16.63
CA MET A 193 4.05 -16.78 -15.85
C MET A 193 2.64 -16.24 -15.51
N GLY A 194 1.68 -16.42 -16.41
CA GLY A 194 0.28 -16.05 -16.21
C GLY A 194 -0.69 -16.92 -17.01
N LEU A 195 -1.99 -16.63 -16.88
CA LEU A 195 -3.06 -17.31 -17.62
C LEU A 195 -3.37 -16.61 -18.95
N VAL A 196 -4.05 -17.33 -19.85
CA VAL A 196 -4.65 -16.83 -21.09
C VAL A 196 -6.17 -16.87 -20.95
N VAL A 197 -6.87 -15.91 -21.57
CA VAL A 197 -8.34 -15.87 -21.60
C VAL A 197 -8.80 -15.84 -23.06
N SER A 198 -9.77 -16.68 -23.42
CA SER A 198 -10.42 -16.68 -24.74
C SER A 198 -11.93 -16.57 -24.61
N ASN A 199 -12.56 -16.01 -25.64
CA ASN A 199 -14.00 -16.05 -25.86
C ASN A 199 -14.42 -17.32 -26.63
N ASP A 200 -13.53 -17.89 -27.44
CA ASP A 200 -13.71 -19.18 -28.10
C ASP A 200 -13.44 -20.35 -27.13
N GLN A 201 -14.22 -21.43 -27.28
CA GLN A 201 -14.09 -22.69 -26.51
C GLN A 201 -12.87 -23.54 -26.97
N ASP A 202 -12.39 -23.31 -28.19
CA ASP A 202 -11.21 -23.99 -28.73
C ASP A 202 -9.94 -23.61 -27.93
N MET A 203 -9.03 -24.58 -27.80
CA MET A 203 -7.77 -24.38 -27.08
C MET A 203 -6.95 -23.24 -27.72
N PRO A 204 -6.41 -22.29 -26.94
CA PRO A 204 -5.60 -21.20 -27.46
C PRO A 204 -4.39 -21.68 -28.28
N SER A 205 -3.97 -20.87 -29.26
CA SER A 205 -2.76 -21.14 -30.03
C SER A 205 -1.53 -21.24 -29.13
N LEU A 206 -0.67 -22.23 -29.36
CA LEU A 206 0.63 -22.37 -28.69
C LEU A 206 1.58 -21.19 -28.98
N GLU A 207 1.23 -20.29 -29.91
CA GLU A 207 1.95 -19.04 -30.13
C GLU A 207 1.57 -17.93 -29.13
N ALA A 208 0.40 -17.98 -28.49
CA ALA A 208 -0.20 -16.84 -27.79
C ALA A 208 0.64 -16.33 -26.60
N VAL A 209 1.39 -17.21 -25.93
CA VAL A 209 2.33 -16.87 -24.86
C VAL A 209 3.62 -17.69 -24.95
N ARG A 210 4.60 -17.37 -24.10
CA ARG A 210 5.77 -18.22 -23.81
C ARG A 210 5.84 -18.62 -22.35
N CYS A 211 6.37 -19.80 -22.12
CA CYS A 211 6.86 -20.27 -20.84
C CYS A 211 8.35 -19.90 -20.72
N VAL A 212 8.80 -19.63 -19.49
CA VAL A 212 10.15 -19.14 -19.17
C VAL A 212 10.96 -20.25 -18.51
N ARG A 213 12.25 -20.37 -18.84
CA ARG A 213 13.16 -21.39 -18.31
C ARG A 213 13.29 -21.26 -16.78
N ASP A 214 13.23 -22.37 -16.04
CA ASP A 214 12.97 -22.39 -14.57
C ASP A 214 13.99 -21.55 -13.76
N ASP A 215 15.25 -21.53 -14.18
CA ASP A 215 16.35 -20.75 -13.58
C ASP A 215 16.21 -19.23 -13.74
N LEU A 216 15.42 -18.78 -14.72
CA LEU A 216 15.08 -17.38 -15.00
C LEU A 216 13.78 -16.93 -14.29
N THR A 217 13.32 -17.69 -13.28
CA THR A 217 12.05 -17.45 -12.57
C THR A 217 12.23 -17.41 -11.05
N GLU A 218 11.25 -16.81 -10.35
CA GLU A 218 11.15 -16.80 -8.88
C GLU A 218 9.76 -17.25 -8.41
N PRO A 219 9.64 -17.86 -7.22
CA PRO A 219 8.34 -18.17 -6.61
C PRO A 219 7.48 -16.92 -6.42
N CYS A 220 6.17 -17.07 -6.67
CA CYS A 220 5.19 -16.00 -6.48
C CYS A 220 4.03 -16.43 -5.57
N GLU A 221 3.37 -15.42 -5.00
CA GLU A 221 2.21 -15.53 -4.12
C GLU A 221 1.06 -14.65 -4.62
N THR A 222 -0.16 -15.01 -4.23
CA THR A 222 -1.35 -14.16 -4.42
C THR A 222 -1.24 -12.91 -3.54
N TYR A 223 -1.41 -11.73 -4.13
CA TYR A 223 -1.36 -10.46 -3.42
C TYR A 223 -2.77 -9.90 -3.13
N SER A 224 -3.32 -9.08 -4.03
CA SER A 224 -4.65 -8.49 -3.87
C SER A 224 -5.72 -9.33 -4.58
N MET A 225 -6.93 -9.39 -4.03
CA MET A 225 -8.06 -10.09 -4.61
C MET A 225 -8.82 -9.16 -5.56
N ILE A 226 -8.74 -9.43 -6.87
CA ILE A 226 -9.37 -8.64 -7.94
C ILE A 226 -10.86 -8.98 -8.08
N LEU A 227 -11.23 -10.25 -7.94
CA LEU A 227 -12.62 -10.71 -8.04
C LEU A 227 -12.89 -11.83 -7.03
N LYS A 228 -14.12 -11.83 -6.47
CA LYS A 228 -14.59 -12.81 -5.49
C LYS A 228 -15.97 -13.34 -5.86
N ALA A 229 -15.99 -14.61 -6.28
CA ALA A 229 -17.11 -15.31 -6.90
C ALA A 229 -17.47 -14.75 -8.31
N PRO A 230 -17.87 -15.60 -9.28
CA PRO A 230 -18.06 -17.06 -9.22
C PRO A 230 -16.80 -17.88 -8.89
N PHE A 231 -15.67 -17.50 -9.47
CA PHE A 231 -14.33 -17.96 -9.09
C PHE A 231 -13.59 -16.83 -8.36
N CYS A 232 -12.39 -17.08 -7.85
CA CYS A 232 -11.55 -16.05 -7.26
C CYS A 232 -10.39 -15.68 -8.20
N VAL A 233 -10.08 -14.39 -8.27
CA VAL A 233 -8.98 -13.82 -9.06
C VAL A 233 -8.09 -12.98 -8.17
N TRP A 234 -6.78 -13.11 -8.33
CA TRP A 234 -5.78 -12.35 -7.59
C TRP A 234 -4.71 -11.76 -8.50
N SER A 235 -4.19 -10.59 -8.14
CA SER A 235 -2.86 -10.18 -8.61
C SER A 235 -1.78 -11.05 -7.96
N THR A 236 -0.59 -11.11 -8.57
CA THR A 236 0.54 -11.89 -8.03
C THR A 236 1.78 -11.04 -7.83
N ARG A 237 2.57 -11.38 -6.80
CA ARG A 237 3.85 -10.75 -6.48
C ARG A 237 4.91 -11.81 -6.14
N PRO A 238 6.21 -11.49 -6.24
CA PRO A 238 7.28 -12.36 -5.75
C PRO A 238 7.14 -12.67 -4.25
N CYS A 239 7.57 -13.86 -3.83
CA CYS A 239 7.69 -14.19 -2.41
C CYS A 239 8.87 -13.47 -1.74
N ASP A 240 10.02 -13.39 -2.41
CA ASP A 240 11.20 -12.64 -1.97
C ASP A 240 11.16 -11.19 -2.48
N ARG A 241 11.36 -10.21 -1.58
CA ARG A 241 11.08 -8.78 -1.81
C ARG A 241 11.98 -7.87 -0.96
N GLY A 242 11.99 -6.58 -1.31
CA GLY A 242 12.92 -5.58 -0.77
C GLY A 242 14.14 -5.39 -1.66
N MET A 243 15.15 -4.68 -1.17
CA MET A 243 16.30 -4.18 -1.92
C MET A 243 17.13 -5.26 -2.64
N PHE A 244 17.13 -6.50 -2.13
CA PHE A 244 17.84 -7.62 -2.74
C PHE A 244 16.94 -8.61 -3.50
N GLY A 245 15.61 -8.42 -3.45
CA GLY A 245 14.63 -9.33 -4.02
C GLY A 245 14.61 -9.27 -5.55
N LYS A 246 14.96 -10.39 -6.21
CA LYS A 246 15.16 -10.47 -7.67
C LYS A 246 13.90 -10.72 -8.48
N GLY A 247 12.78 -11.02 -7.81
CA GLY A 247 11.53 -11.36 -8.48
C GLY A 247 10.85 -10.15 -9.12
N VAL A 248 10.24 -10.38 -10.29
CA VAL A 248 9.49 -9.38 -11.06
C VAL A 248 8.12 -9.95 -11.41
N SER A 249 7.05 -9.26 -10.99
CA SER A 249 5.70 -9.62 -11.43
C SER A 249 5.50 -9.22 -12.90
N VAL A 250 4.99 -10.16 -13.70
CA VAL A 250 4.76 -9.94 -15.14
C VAL A 250 3.48 -9.15 -15.45
N GLY A 251 2.77 -8.65 -14.42
CA GLY A 251 1.52 -7.92 -14.57
C GLY A 251 0.29 -8.81 -14.86
N THR A 252 0.42 -10.13 -14.68
CA THR A 252 -0.68 -11.09 -14.90
C THR A 252 -1.36 -11.50 -13.59
N PHE A 253 -2.55 -12.07 -13.70
CA PHE A 253 -3.35 -12.56 -12.59
C PHE A 253 -3.22 -14.09 -12.40
N PHE A 254 -3.62 -14.56 -11.22
CA PHE A 254 -3.92 -15.97 -10.91
C PHE A 254 -5.43 -16.14 -10.70
N CYS A 255 -5.99 -17.31 -11.02
CA CYS A 255 -7.39 -17.62 -10.70
C CYS A 255 -7.58 -19.06 -10.19
N SER A 256 -8.64 -19.27 -9.40
CA SER A 256 -9.00 -20.59 -8.85
C SER A 256 -10.51 -20.69 -8.58
N SER A 257 -11.07 -21.86 -8.86
CA SER A 257 -12.42 -22.28 -8.47
C SER A 257 -12.52 -22.77 -7.01
N HIS A 258 -11.38 -22.92 -6.32
CA HIS A 258 -11.31 -23.38 -4.94
C HIS A 258 -10.52 -22.41 -4.04
N LEU A 259 -11.09 -22.05 -2.89
CA LEU A 259 -10.41 -21.27 -1.84
C LEU A 259 -9.47 -22.17 -1.01
N SER A 260 -8.39 -22.64 -1.63
CA SER A 260 -7.30 -23.35 -0.97
C SER A 260 -6.12 -22.41 -0.69
N SER A 261 -6.11 -21.78 0.49
CA SER A 261 -4.97 -20.99 0.96
C SER A 261 -3.73 -21.88 1.16
N GLY A 262 -2.59 -21.47 0.61
CA GLY A 262 -1.30 -22.15 0.81
C GLY A 262 -0.93 -23.24 -0.21
N GLY A 263 -1.66 -23.38 -1.31
CA GLY A 263 -1.19 -24.18 -2.45
C GLY A 263 -0.03 -23.48 -3.18
N LYS A 264 0.98 -24.23 -3.65
CA LYS A 264 2.01 -23.68 -4.55
C LYS A 264 1.34 -23.28 -5.87
N LEU A 265 1.55 -22.04 -6.32
CA LEU A 265 1.00 -21.57 -7.59
C LEU A 265 1.63 -22.32 -8.77
N ASN A 266 0.81 -22.60 -9.80
CA ASN A 266 1.25 -23.22 -11.04
C ASN A 266 1.87 -22.21 -12.04
N ILE A 267 2.10 -20.98 -11.58
CA ILE A 267 2.79 -19.90 -12.28
C ILE A 267 3.93 -19.37 -11.41
N ALA A 268 4.85 -18.59 -11.99
CA ALA A 268 5.99 -17.99 -11.32
C ALA A 268 6.20 -16.53 -11.77
N CYS A 269 7.00 -15.77 -11.01
CA CYS A 269 7.49 -14.46 -11.44
C CYS A 269 8.75 -14.61 -12.32
N LEU A 270 9.08 -13.57 -13.09
CA LEU A 270 10.39 -13.47 -13.72
C LEU A 270 11.47 -13.21 -12.66
N LYS A 271 12.72 -13.52 -12.99
CA LYS A 271 13.91 -13.24 -12.17
C LYS A 271 14.82 -12.26 -12.91
N ASN A 272 15.14 -11.12 -12.30
CA ASN A 272 16.20 -10.26 -12.82
C ASN A 272 17.57 -10.82 -12.42
N LEU A 273 18.40 -11.19 -13.41
CA LEU A 273 19.78 -11.62 -13.20
C LEU A 273 20.83 -10.51 -13.46
N ASP A 274 20.44 -9.32 -13.93
CA ASP A 274 21.35 -8.18 -14.05
C ASP A 274 21.77 -7.67 -12.66
N SER A 275 23.00 -7.98 -12.26
CA SER A 275 23.61 -7.45 -11.03
C SER A 275 24.18 -6.03 -11.19
N THR A 276 24.11 -5.44 -12.38
CA THR A 276 24.55 -4.05 -12.63
C THR A 276 23.41 -3.04 -12.55
N LEU A 277 22.15 -3.50 -12.50
CA LEU A 277 20.93 -2.71 -12.30
C LEU A 277 20.84 -1.47 -13.21
N GLN A 278 21.19 -1.60 -14.50
CA GLN A 278 21.34 -0.45 -15.41
C GLN A 278 20.07 0.38 -15.61
N ALA A 279 18.91 -0.22 -15.30
CA ALA A 279 17.60 0.42 -15.34
C ALA A 279 17.33 1.35 -14.16
N MET A 280 18.11 1.30 -13.08
CA MET A 280 17.98 2.25 -11.97
C MET A 280 18.44 3.66 -12.37
N PRO A 281 17.83 4.73 -11.81
CA PRO A 281 18.23 6.10 -12.11
C PRO A 281 19.63 6.43 -11.55
N ASN A 282 20.42 7.19 -12.29
CA ASN A 282 21.66 7.79 -11.76
C ASN A 282 21.35 9.00 -10.85
N LEU A 283 22.37 9.56 -10.18
CA LEU A 283 22.18 10.66 -9.21
C LEU A 283 21.47 11.90 -9.81
N ASP A 284 21.78 12.29 -11.05
CA ASP A 284 21.09 13.39 -11.74
C ASP A 284 19.60 13.06 -11.99
N GLN A 285 19.31 11.82 -12.39
CA GLN A 285 17.95 11.32 -12.58
C GLN A 285 17.18 11.23 -11.24
N ILE A 286 17.82 10.85 -10.13
CA ILE A 286 17.23 10.91 -8.79
C ILE A 286 16.85 12.34 -8.42
N HIS A 287 17.76 13.31 -8.60
CA HIS A 287 17.46 14.72 -8.33
C HIS A 287 16.32 15.25 -9.22
N ALA A 288 16.24 14.82 -10.48
CA ALA A 288 15.12 15.16 -11.38
C ALA A 288 13.79 14.51 -10.95
N LEU A 289 13.81 13.26 -10.48
CA LEU A 289 12.63 12.56 -9.96
C LEU A 289 12.10 13.23 -8.69
N ILE A 290 12.97 13.50 -7.71
CA ILE A 290 12.58 14.20 -6.47
C ILE A 290 12.05 15.61 -6.80
N LYS A 291 12.67 16.32 -7.74
CA LYS A 291 12.17 17.64 -8.18
C LYS A 291 10.80 17.59 -8.87
N HIS A 292 10.47 16.48 -9.55
CA HIS A 292 9.22 16.37 -10.33
C HIS A 292 8.05 15.75 -9.54
N TYR A 293 8.34 14.81 -8.62
CA TYR A 293 7.34 14.08 -7.84
C TYR A 293 7.33 14.40 -6.35
N GLY A 294 8.40 15.01 -5.82
CA GLY A 294 8.60 15.29 -4.40
C GLY A 294 7.35 15.89 -3.75
N PRO A 295 6.64 15.13 -2.89
CA PRO A 295 5.38 15.58 -2.31
C PRO A 295 5.55 16.76 -1.36
N THR A 296 4.47 17.51 -1.18
CA THR A 296 4.37 18.50 -0.10
C THR A 296 3.73 17.83 1.11
N VAL A 297 4.46 17.75 2.22
CA VAL A 297 3.94 17.27 3.50
C VAL A 297 3.18 18.42 4.17
N SER A 298 1.89 18.21 4.44
CA SER A 298 1.03 19.11 5.21
C SER A 298 0.82 18.56 6.61
N PHE A 299 1.35 19.26 7.62
CA PHE A 299 1.07 18.96 9.02
C PHE A 299 -0.29 19.50 9.43
N HIS A 300 -0.96 18.84 10.37
CA HIS A 300 -2.30 19.21 10.82
C HIS A 300 -2.37 20.69 11.32
N PRO A 301 -3.46 21.45 11.07
CA PRO A 301 -3.55 22.88 11.46
C PRO A 301 -3.32 23.18 12.94
N GLU A 302 -3.68 22.24 13.82
CA GLU A 302 -3.50 22.34 15.27
C GLU A 302 -2.23 21.65 15.79
N GLU A 303 -1.29 21.31 14.91
CA GLU A 303 -0.02 20.72 15.33
C GLU A 303 0.84 21.72 16.10
N LYS A 304 1.63 21.21 17.05
CA LYS A 304 2.54 21.94 17.92
C LYS A 304 3.97 21.42 17.83
N TYR A 305 4.12 20.14 17.50
CA TYR A 305 5.40 19.44 17.41
C TYR A 305 5.75 19.29 15.92
N LEU A 306 6.27 20.37 15.33
CA LEU A 306 6.59 20.42 13.91
C LEU A 306 7.92 19.69 13.63
N PRO A 307 8.22 19.30 12.37
CA PRO A 307 9.49 18.71 12.03
C PRO A 307 10.66 19.69 12.20
N SER A 308 11.88 19.17 12.15
CA SER A 308 13.12 19.95 12.02
C SER A 308 14.19 19.14 11.31
N SER A 309 15.26 19.76 10.83
CA SER A 309 16.42 18.98 10.40
C SER A 309 17.19 18.41 11.60
N VAL A 310 17.76 17.21 11.44
CA VAL A 310 18.59 16.57 12.49
C VAL A 310 19.77 17.48 12.91
N PRO A 311 20.49 18.18 12.00
CA PRO A 311 21.49 19.16 12.40
C PRO A 311 20.97 20.35 13.20
N TRP A 312 19.72 20.78 13.01
CA TRP A 312 19.09 21.79 13.87
C TRP A 312 18.84 21.21 15.26
N PHE A 313 18.29 20.00 15.35
CA PHE A 313 17.96 19.35 16.62
C PHE A 313 19.18 19.17 17.54
N PHE A 314 20.28 18.65 17.00
CA PHE A 314 21.54 18.52 17.75
C PHE A 314 22.11 19.89 18.16
N LYS A 315 22.23 20.82 17.20
CA LYS A 315 22.82 22.15 17.44
C LYS A 315 22.08 22.98 18.49
N ASN A 316 20.77 22.80 18.62
CA ASN A 316 19.96 23.54 19.61
C ASN A 316 19.91 22.87 21.00
N GLY A 317 20.60 21.74 21.20
CA GLY A 317 20.88 21.22 22.55
C GLY A 317 20.31 19.83 22.87
N ALA A 318 19.98 19.00 21.88
CA ALA A 318 19.75 17.58 22.14
C ALA A 318 21.04 16.91 22.64
N LEU A 319 20.89 15.98 23.59
CA LEU A 319 22.01 15.39 24.33
C LEU A 319 22.07 13.87 24.16
N LEU A 320 23.28 13.34 24.01
CA LEU A 320 23.58 11.91 24.08
C LEU A 320 23.70 11.53 25.56
N TYR A 321 22.82 10.66 26.04
CA TYR A 321 22.93 10.06 27.36
C TYR A 321 23.55 8.66 27.29
N LYS A 322 24.16 8.26 28.41
CA LYS A 322 24.78 6.97 28.61
C LYS A 322 24.28 6.31 29.88
N LYS A 323 24.10 4.99 29.83
CA LYS A 323 23.61 4.16 30.93
C LYS A 323 24.49 4.27 32.18
N GLY A 324 23.92 4.80 33.26
CA GLY A 324 24.58 5.00 34.54
C GLY A 324 25.08 6.42 34.77
N ASP A 325 25.30 7.19 33.70
CA ASP A 325 25.65 8.60 33.78
C ASP A 325 24.39 9.48 33.96
N ARG A 326 24.56 10.67 34.54
CA ARG A 326 23.47 11.59 34.90
C ARG A 326 23.51 12.92 34.15
N VAL A 327 24.47 13.07 33.24
CA VAL A 327 24.71 14.28 32.46
C VAL A 327 24.84 13.84 31.01
N GLY A 328 24.00 14.37 30.13
CA GLY A 328 24.11 14.10 28.70
C GLY A 328 25.25 14.90 28.07
N GLU A 329 25.92 14.31 27.09
CA GLU A 329 26.95 14.96 26.28
C GLU A 329 26.31 15.70 25.10
N ALA A 330 26.86 16.86 24.71
CA ALA A 330 26.35 17.61 23.56
C ALA A 330 26.63 16.86 22.25
N ILE A 331 25.64 16.76 21.36
CA ILE A 331 25.77 16.06 20.07
C ILE A 331 26.36 17.00 19.01
N ASP A 332 27.36 16.53 18.26
CA ASP A 332 27.89 17.24 17.09
C ASP A 332 26.79 17.46 16.04
N HIS A 333 26.84 18.58 15.30
CA HIS A 333 25.82 18.94 14.30
C HIS A 333 25.51 17.88 13.21
N ASN A 334 26.38 16.92 12.98
CA ASN A 334 26.25 15.81 12.03
C ASN A 334 26.15 14.43 12.72
N GLY A 335 26.25 14.39 14.06
CA GLY A 335 26.33 13.18 14.86
C GLY A 335 27.71 12.50 14.90
N SER A 336 28.83 13.20 14.64
CA SER A 336 30.16 12.57 14.61
C SER A 336 30.63 11.94 15.92
N ASN A 337 30.09 12.37 17.07
CA ASN A 337 30.35 11.76 18.37
C ASN A 337 29.34 10.68 18.80
N LEU A 338 28.34 10.35 17.96
CA LEU A 338 27.38 9.29 18.26
C LEU A 338 27.99 7.88 18.07
N PRO A 339 27.65 6.90 18.93
CA PRO A 339 27.98 5.49 18.74
C PRO A 339 27.52 4.95 17.36
N ASN A 340 28.49 4.63 16.51
CA ASN A 340 28.30 4.22 15.11
C ASN A 340 28.15 2.69 14.99
N GLY A 341 27.05 2.25 14.35
CA GLY A 341 26.79 0.86 14.00
C GLY A 341 26.53 -0.07 15.19
N GLY A 342 26.50 -1.37 14.92
CA GLY A 342 26.03 -2.39 15.87
C GLY A 342 24.50 -2.46 15.93
N ASN A 343 23.97 -3.01 17.01
CA ASN A 343 22.53 -3.12 17.27
C ASN A 343 22.15 -2.20 18.42
N ASN A 344 20.85 -2.01 18.67
CA ASN A 344 20.41 -1.47 19.95
C ASN A 344 20.84 -2.38 21.13
N ASP A 345 21.64 -1.81 22.03
CA ASP A 345 22.21 -2.42 23.23
C ASP A 345 21.65 -1.82 24.53
N GLY A 346 20.86 -0.75 24.44
CA GLY A 346 20.35 0.02 25.57
C GLY A 346 21.46 0.61 26.45
N GLU A 347 22.64 0.89 25.90
CA GLU A 347 23.75 1.57 26.60
C GLU A 347 23.76 3.09 26.37
N TYR A 348 23.11 3.57 25.31
CA TYR A 348 23.04 4.98 24.92
C TYR A 348 21.66 5.33 24.35
N TRP A 349 21.17 6.55 24.61
CA TRP A 349 19.96 7.11 23.99
C TRP A 349 20.11 8.63 23.83
N ILE A 350 19.25 9.25 23.02
CA ILE A 350 19.16 10.71 22.93
C ILE A 350 18.02 11.20 23.82
N ASP A 351 18.17 12.35 24.49
CA ASP A 351 17.06 13.06 25.15
C ASP A 351 17.24 14.59 24.97
N LEU A 352 16.17 15.33 25.24
CA LEU A 352 16.13 16.77 25.32
C LEU A 352 16.81 17.26 26.62
N PRO A 353 17.23 18.54 26.69
CA PRO A 353 17.77 19.11 27.93
C PRO A 353 16.69 19.28 29.00
N ASP A 354 17.09 19.48 30.26
CA ASP A 354 16.20 19.69 31.42
C ASP A 354 15.82 21.16 31.68
N ASP A 355 16.13 22.08 30.75
CA ASP A 355 15.89 23.51 30.87
C ASP A 355 14.75 24.02 29.96
N ASP A 356 14.58 25.35 29.87
CA ASP A 356 13.55 25.97 29.03
C ASP A 356 13.70 25.64 27.53
N GLN A 357 14.90 25.27 27.05
CA GLN A 357 15.13 24.87 25.66
C GLN A 357 14.37 23.59 25.32
N ARG A 358 14.10 22.71 26.31
CA ARG A 358 13.27 21.50 26.15
C ARG A 358 11.96 21.78 25.41
N LYS A 359 11.33 22.92 25.69
CA LYS A 359 10.07 23.32 25.07
C LYS A 359 10.25 23.79 23.62
N CYS A 360 11.34 24.48 23.31
CA CYS A 360 11.67 24.90 21.96
C CYS A 360 11.99 23.69 21.07
N LEU A 361 12.80 22.74 21.56
CA LEU A 361 13.13 21.53 20.80
C LEU A 361 11.87 20.71 20.49
N LYS A 362 10.97 20.49 21.47
CA LYS A 362 9.71 19.77 21.22
C LYS A 362 8.86 20.37 20.11
N ASN A 363 8.85 21.70 19.97
CA ASN A 363 8.06 22.37 18.95
C ASN A 363 8.63 22.20 17.53
N GLY A 364 9.90 21.80 17.40
CA GLY A 364 10.63 21.74 16.14
C GLY A 364 10.87 23.10 15.49
N ASP A 365 11.26 23.05 14.22
CA ASP A 365 11.64 24.21 13.42
C ASP A 365 11.40 23.90 11.93
N LEU A 366 10.21 24.30 11.48
CA LEU A 366 9.70 24.05 10.13
C LEU A 366 10.57 24.73 9.03
N GLU A 367 11.32 25.78 9.36
CA GLU A 367 12.21 26.45 8.40
C GLU A 367 13.46 25.61 8.14
N SER A 368 14.01 24.93 9.15
CA SER A 368 15.13 24.00 9.00
C SER A 368 14.73 22.67 8.36
N ALA A 369 13.47 22.24 8.53
CA ALA A 369 12.97 20.93 8.13
C ALA A 369 13.31 20.55 6.67
N GLU A 370 13.72 19.29 6.51
CA GLU A 370 14.11 18.64 5.26
C GLU A 370 13.81 17.14 5.36
N LEU A 371 13.64 16.46 4.22
CA LEU A 371 13.40 15.02 4.20
C LEU A 371 14.68 14.24 3.85
N TYR A 372 14.92 13.17 4.59
CA TYR A 372 16.09 12.31 4.41
C TYR A 372 15.73 11.15 3.48
N VAL A 373 16.35 11.13 2.30
CA VAL A 373 15.92 10.27 1.19
C VAL A 373 16.82 9.04 1.07
N HIS A 374 16.18 7.86 1.09
CA HIS A 374 16.78 6.57 0.74
C HIS A 374 16.22 6.12 -0.61
N VAL A 375 17.09 5.82 -1.57
CA VAL A 375 16.70 5.35 -2.90
C VAL A 375 17.12 3.90 -3.07
N LYS A 376 16.16 2.98 -3.17
CA LYS A 376 16.40 1.53 -3.23
C LYS A 376 15.74 0.89 -4.47
N PRO A 377 16.37 -0.13 -5.10
CA PRO A 377 15.70 -0.95 -6.10
C PRO A 377 14.50 -1.68 -5.50
N ALA A 378 13.41 -1.76 -6.26
CA ALA A 378 12.19 -2.46 -5.90
C ALA A 378 11.73 -3.37 -7.04
N LEU A 379 11.03 -4.45 -6.70
CA LEU A 379 10.46 -5.43 -7.65
C LEU A 379 11.51 -5.89 -8.70
N GLY A 380 12.62 -6.46 -8.23
CA GLY A 380 13.71 -6.90 -9.10
C GLY A 380 14.44 -5.77 -9.85
N GLY A 381 14.37 -4.53 -9.38
CA GLY A 381 14.97 -3.36 -10.07
C GLY A 381 14.17 -2.89 -11.28
N THR A 382 12.92 -3.35 -11.45
CA THR A 382 11.98 -2.76 -12.42
C THR A 382 11.29 -1.50 -11.91
N PHE A 383 11.37 -1.26 -10.61
CA PHE A 383 10.94 -0.03 -9.96
C PHE A 383 12.07 0.53 -9.08
N THR A 384 12.02 1.83 -8.85
CA THR A 384 12.80 2.53 -7.83
C THR A 384 11.84 2.98 -6.73
N ASP A 385 12.14 2.60 -5.50
CA ASP A 385 11.49 3.13 -4.32
C ASP A 385 12.31 4.30 -3.78
N ILE A 386 11.68 5.46 -3.65
CA ILE A 386 12.24 6.68 -3.06
C ILE A 386 11.55 6.88 -1.71
N ALA A 387 12.14 6.33 -0.65
CA ALA A 387 11.66 6.48 0.72
C ALA A 387 12.13 7.82 1.28
N MET A 388 11.19 8.65 1.74
CA MET A 388 11.44 9.99 2.27
C MET A 388 11.09 10.03 3.75
N TRP A 389 12.11 10.14 4.61
CA TRP A 389 11.97 10.16 6.06
C TRP A 389 11.84 11.59 6.58
N VAL A 390 10.87 11.80 7.47
CA VAL A 390 10.60 13.04 8.19
C VAL A 390 11.08 12.86 9.63
N PHE A 391 11.80 13.86 10.17
CA PHE A 391 12.18 13.89 11.58
C PHE A 391 11.37 14.93 12.37
N CYS A 392 10.61 14.46 13.35
CA CYS A 392 9.97 15.29 14.36
C CYS A 392 10.72 15.15 15.70
N PRO A 393 11.22 16.23 16.34
CA PRO A 393 11.91 16.14 17.62
C PRO A 393 11.11 15.54 18.78
N PHE A 394 9.78 15.51 18.67
CA PHE A 394 8.88 15.01 19.70
C PHE A 394 7.56 14.52 19.12
N ASN A 395 7.12 13.32 19.50
CA ASN A 395 5.80 12.79 19.22
C ASN A 395 4.82 13.20 20.32
N GLY A 396 3.62 13.66 19.96
CA GLY A 396 2.60 14.13 20.88
C GLY A 396 1.79 13.01 21.56
N PRO A 397 1.08 13.29 22.67
CA PRO A 397 0.27 12.30 23.35
C PRO A 397 -0.95 11.89 22.51
N VAL A 398 -1.29 10.60 22.57
CA VAL A 398 -2.29 9.95 21.73
C VAL A 398 -3.72 10.31 22.12
N THR A 399 -4.63 10.37 21.14
CA THR A 399 -6.07 10.46 21.36
C THR A 399 -6.74 9.10 21.16
N LEU A 400 -7.40 8.61 22.21
CA LEU A 400 -8.20 7.37 22.18
C LEU A 400 -9.62 7.66 21.70
N LYS A 401 -10.18 6.82 20.84
CA LYS A 401 -11.61 6.85 20.46
C LYS A 401 -12.35 5.66 21.03
N LEU A 402 -13.46 5.95 21.70
CA LEU A 402 -14.39 5.00 22.33
C LEU A 402 -15.80 5.21 21.74
N GLY A 403 -16.07 4.57 20.60
CA GLY A 403 -17.29 4.71 19.84
C GLY A 403 -17.52 6.13 19.33
N LEU A 404 -18.34 6.89 20.05
CA LEU A 404 -18.63 8.31 19.77
C LEU A 404 -17.85 9.30 20.66
N VAL A 405 -17.13 8.81 21.67
CA VAL A 405 -16.33 9.62 22.60
C VAL A 405 -14.87 9.64 22.15
N ASN A 406 -14.21 10.79 22.28
CA ASN A 406 -12.77 10.93 22.07
C ASN A 406 -12.15 11.36 23.41
N ILE A 407 -11.06 10.72 23.81
CA ILE A 407 -10.35 10.98 25.07
C ILE A 407 -8.89 11.28 24.70
N PRO A 408 -8.46 12.57 24.71
CA PRO A 408 -7.04 12.89 24.64
C PRO A 408 -6.36 12.39 25.92
N LEU A 409 -5.22 11.70 25.77
CA LEU A 409 -4.44 11.20 26.89
C LEU A 409 -3.37 12.24 27.29
N ASN A 410 -2.84 12.17 28.51
CA ASN A 410 -1.94 13.21 29.01
C ASN A 410 -0.47 12.99 28.61
N LYS A 411 -0.01 11.74 28.69
CA LYS A 411 1.41 11.35 28.51
C LYS A 411 1.59 10.03 27.74
N ILE A 412 0.49 9.38 27.36
CA ILE A 412 0.48 8.03 26.77
C ILE A 412 0.83 8.15 25.28
N GLY A 413 1.90 7.49 24.85
CA GLY A 413 2.38 7.48 23.47
C GLY A 413 3.16 8.72 23.00
N GLN A 414 3.46 9.67 23.90
CA GLN A 414 4.38 10.76 23.57
C GLN A 414 5.83 10.27 23.73
N HIS A 415 6.77 10.72 22.89
CA HIS A 415 8.19 10.34 23.01
C HIS A 415 9.13 11.38 22.37
N VAL A 416 10.39 11.39 22.79
CA VAL A 416 11.46 12.20 22.19
C VAL A 416 12.02 11.49 20.97
N GLY A 417 12.27 12.25 19.91
CA GLY A 417 12.62 11.72 18.60
C GLY A 417 11.44 11.00 17.95
N ASP A 418 11.20 11.27 16.67
CA ASP A 418 10.13 10.65 15.91
C ASP A 418 10.49 10.61 14.42
N TRP A 419 10.18 9.47 13.80
CA TRP A 419 10.74 9.05 12.51
C TRP A 419 9.65 8.36 11.68
N GLU A 420 8.91 9.16 10.93
CA GLU A 420 7.88 8.72 9.99
C GLU A 420 8.35 8.84 8.54
N HIS A 421 7.73 8.10 7.62
CA HIS A 421 8.11 8.11 6.21
C HIS A 421 6.95 7.89 5.23
N PHE A 422 7.22 8.16 3.97
CA PHE A 422 6.42 7.71 2.84
C PHE A 422 7.36 7.32 1.69
N THR A 423 6.94 6.37 0.85
CA THR A 423 7.79 5.81 -0.22
C THR A 423 7.13 5.97 -1.58
N LEU A 424 7.75 6.73 -2.49
CA LEU A 424 7.30 6.86 -3.88
C LEU A 424 7.82 5.67 -4.69
N ARG A 425 6.95 4.96 -5.41
CA ARG A 425 7.33 3.83 -6.27
C ARG A 425 7.27 4.25 -7.75
N VAL A 426 8.44 4.37 -8.38
CA VAL A 426 8.63 4.88 -9.75
C VAL A 426 9.00 3.74 -10.69
N SER A 427 8.36 3.65 -11.86
CA SER A 427 8.65 2.64 -12.89
C SER A 427 9.98 2.95 -13.59
N ASN A 428 10.93 2.01 -13.57
CA ASN A 428 12.21 2.17 -14.26
C ASN A 428 12.09 2.05 -15.78
N PHE A 429 10.96 1.56 -16.31
CA PHE A 429 10.69 1.55 -17.75
C PHE A 429 10.38 2.94 -18.32
N SER A 430 9.76 3.84 -17.55
CA SER A 430 9.26 5.14 -18.05
C SER A 430 9.63 6.36 -17.19
N GLY A 431 10.08 6.13 -15.95
CA GLY A 431 10.19 7.15 -14.91
C GLY A 431 8.84 7.63 -14.36
N GLU A 432 7.73 6.94 -14.65
CA GLU A 432 6.40 7.30 -14.15
C GLU A 432 6.21 6.93 -12.67
N LEU A 433 5.65 7.83 -11.86
CA LEU A 433 5.18 7.53 -10.50
C LEU A 433 3.95 6.61 -10.54
N TRP A 434 4.07 5.40 -9.98
CA TRP A 434 2.97 4.43 -9.93
C TRP A 434 2.11 4.57 -8.68
N SER A 435 2.73 4.62 -7.51
CA SER A 435 2.02 4.69 -6.22
C SER A 435 2.89 5.34 -5.15
N ILE A 436 2.26 5.74 -4.05
CA ILE A 436 2.94 6.18 -2.82
C ILE A 436 2.49 5.28 -1.67
N TYR A 437 3.45 4.81 -0.88
CA TYR A 437 3.21 4.16 0.41
C TYR A 437 3.13 5.22 1.52
N PHE A 438 2.11 5.12 2.35
CA PHE A 438 1.85 6.00 3.48
C PHE A 438 2.07 5.23 4.79
N SER A 439 3.09 5.59 5.57
CA SER A 439 3.34 4.98 6.88
C SER A 439 2.27 5.34 7.90
N GLN A 440 1.79 4.34 8.63
CA GLN A 440 0.75 4.45 9.64
C GLN A 440 1.17 3.66 10.89
N HIS A 441 2.23 4.14 11.56
CA HIS A 441 2.87 3.53 12.73
C HIS A 441 3.58 2.20 12.43
N SER A 442 2.91 1.05 12.61
CA SER A 442 3.53 -0.28 12.53
C SER A 442 3.37 -0.99 11.18
N GLY A 443 2.62 -0.38 10.26
CA GLY A 443 2.34 -0.77 8.88
C GLY A 443 1.90 0.46 8.08
N GLY A 444 1.19 0.28 6.96
CA GLY A 444 0.76 1.38 6.11
C GLY A 444 0.05 0.91 4.84
N GLU A 445 -0.28 1.83 3.94
CA GLU A 445 -1.01 1.52 2.71
C GLU A 445 -0.33 2.08 1.45
N TRP A 446 -0.33 1.29 0.36
CA TRP A 446 0.03 1.76 -0.98
C TRP A 446 -1.21 2.33 -1.68
N VAL A 447 -1.13 3.59 -2.10
CA VAL A 447 -2.18 4.28 -2.85
C VAL A 447 -1.69 4.52 -4.27
N ASP A 448 -2.47 4.06 -5.25
CA ASP A 448 -2.16 4.25 -6.68
C ASP A 448 -2.27 5.73 -7.07
N ALA A 449 -1.40 6.17 -7.98
CA ALA A 449 -1.27 7.59 -8.33
C ALA A 449 -2.50 8.22 -9.03
N TYR A 450 -3.58 7.46 -9.27
CA TYR A 450 -4.88 7.98 -9.71
C TYR A 450 -5.83 8.36 -8.56
N ASP A 451 -5.58 7.86 -7.34
CA ASP A 451 -6.34 8.19 -6.12
C ASP A 451 -5.61 9.24 -5.24
N LEU A 452 -4.40 9.67 -5.62
CA LEU A 452 -3.64 10.71 -4.90
C LEU A 452 -4.21 12.12 -5.10
N GLU A 453 -4.14 12.95 -4.06
CA GLU A 453 -4.30 14.41 -4.17
C GLU A 453 -2.98 15.08 -4.59
N TYR A 454 -3.06 16.09 -5.45
CA TYR A 454 -1.90 16.79 -6.04
C TYR A 454 -1.99 18.30 -5.79
N ILE A 455 -0.87 18.91 -5.38
CA ILE A 455 -0.78 20.36 -5.15
C ILE A 455 -0.45 21.13 -6.43
N GLU A 456 0.52 20.64 -7.21
CA GLU A 456 0.99 21.27 -8.44
C GLU A 456 1.70 20.24 -9.32
N GLY A 457 1.27 20.14 -10.59
CA GLY A 457 1.81 19.16 -11.53
C GLY A 457 1.68 17.74 -10.98
N ASN A 458 2.79 17.01 -10.93
CA ASN A 458 2.84 15.63 -10.42
C ASN A 458 3.30 15.52 -8.96
N ARG A 459 3.35 16.64 -8.22
CA ARG A 459 3.70 16.65 -6.78
C ARG A 459 2.45 16.33 -5.95
N ALA A 460 2.47 15.19 -5.27
CA ALA A 460 1.39 14.75 -4.39
C ALA A 460 1.33 15.56 -3.09
N ILE A 461 0.23 15.41 -2.33
CA ILE A 461 0.11 15.90 -0.95
C ILE A 461 0.22 14.70 0.00
N ILE A 462 0.99 14.85 1.09
CA ILE A 462 1.01 13.91 2.21
C ILE A 462 0.42 14.62 3.43
N TYR A 463 -0.63 14.04 4.02
CA TYR A 463 -1.23 14.61 5.24
C TYR A 463 -0.66 13.91 6.47
N SER A 464 0.20 14.61 7.21
CA SER A 464 0.71 14.15 8.51
C SER A 464 -0.38 14.31 9.56
N SER A 465 -0.64 13.26 10.34
CA SER A 465 -1.59 13.31 11.45
C SER A 465 -1.12 14.20 12.59
N LYS A 466 -2.08 14.67 13.39
CA LYS A 466 -1.85 15.43 14.61
C LYS A 466 -1.29 14.56 15.72
N CYS A 467 -0.32 15.07 16.47
CA CYS A 467 0.49 14.43 17.51
C CYS A 467 1.35 13.26 17.02
N GLY A 468 0.77 12.33 16.24
CA GLY A 468 1.33 11.02 15.93
C GLY A 468 1.99 10.87 14.56
N HIS A 469 2.09 11.96 13.79
CA HIS A 469 2.74 12.16 12.47
C HIS A 469 2.53 11.16 11.32
N ALA A 470 1.84 10.05 11.54
CA ALA A 470 1.44 9.07 10.54
C ALA A 470 0.86 9.74 9.29
N SER A 471 1.29 9.24 8.14
CA SER A 471 1.01 9.80 6.82
C SER A 471 -0.29 9.25 6.25
N PHE A 472 -1.07 10.11 5.60
CA PHE A 472 -2.34 9.76 4.94
C PHE A 472 -2.48 10.44 3.56
N PRO A 473 -3.16 9.80 2.59
CA PRO A 473 -3.36 10.33 1.23
C PRO A 473 -4.39 11.47 1.14
N HIS A 474 -5.28 11.57 2.13
CA HIS A 474 -6.41 12.50 2.16
C HIS A 474 -6.55 13.18 3.54
N PRO A 475 -7.22 14.34 3.62
CA PRO A 475 -7.61 14.93 4.90
C PRO A 475 -8.78 14.14 5.53
N GLY A 476 -8.69 13.81 6.81
CA GLY A 476 -9.72 13.03 7.49
C GLY A 476 -9.38 12.61 8.93
N SER A 477 -10.34 11.94 9.57
CA SER A 477 -10.14 11.27 10.87
C SER A 477 -10.01 9.76 10.65
N TYR A 478 -8.80 9.24 10.84
CA TYR A 478 -8.42 7.84 10.67
C TYR A 478 -8.39 7.11 12.02
N PHE A 479 -8.67 5.80 12.01
CA PHE A 479 -8.83 5.02 13.24
C PHE A 479 -8.07 3.69 13.17
N GLN A 480 -7.01 3.56 13.98
CA GLN A 480 -6.22 2.34 14.08
C GLN A 480 -6.74 1.49 15.24
N GLY A 481 -7.32 0.32 14.94
CA GLY A 481 -7.95 -0.57 15.91
C GLY A 481 -9.28 -1.12 15.42
N SER A 482 -10.26 -1.23 16.32
CA SER A 482 -11.61 -1.73 16.02
C SER A 482 -12.59 -0.59 15.75
N HIS A 483 -13.74 -0.90 15.12
CA HIS A 483 -14.82 0.08 14.90
C HIS A 483 -15.39 0.71 16.19
N VAL A 484 -15.10 0.16 17.36
CA VAL A 484 -15.61 0.63 18.67
C VAL A 484 -14.51 1.22 19.55
N VAL A 485 -13.27 0.75 19.42
CA VAL A 485 -12.13 1.13 20.26
C VAL A 485 -10.86 1.17 19.41
N GLY A 486 -10.15 2.29 19.40
CA GLY A 486 -8.89 2.47 18.66
C GLY A 486 -8.23 3.83 18.88
N ILE A 487 -7.02 3.98 18.33
CA ILE A 487 -6.29 5.25 18.24
C ILE A 487 -6.93 6.12 17.17
N ARG A 488 -7.02 7.43 17.42
CA ARG A 488 -7.48 8.44 16.45
C ARG A 488 -6.30 9.24 15.91
N ASN A 489 -6.12 9.20 14.60
CA ASN A 489 -5.25 10.09 13.83
C ASN A 489 -6.14 11.13 13.13
N ASP A 490 -5.88 12.43 13.33
CA ASP A 490 -6.55 13.51 12.58
C ASP A 490 -5.56 14.16 11.62
N ALA A 491 -5.82 14.07 10.32
CA ALA A 491 -4.96 14.56 9.25
C ALA A 491 -5.70 15.65 8.46
N GLY A 492 -5.01 16.73 8.05
CA GLY A 492 -5.70 17.87 7.43
C GLY A 492 -4.76 18.92 6.82
N TRP A 493 -5.28 19.64 5.82
CA TRP A 493 -4.54 20.70 5.12
C TRP A 493 -4.26 21.92 6.01
N SER A 494 -3.03 22.43 6.01
CA SER A 494 -2.65 23.65 6.72
C SER A 494 -1.59 24.49 5.97
N SER A 495 -1.11 25.57 6.59
CA SER A 495 0.06 26.33 6.13
C SER A 495 1.40 25.81 6.67
N HIS A 496 1.39 24.76 7.51
CA HIS A 496 2.59 24.08 8.01
C HIS A 496 3.03 23.04 6.97
N LEU A 497 3.81 23.49 5.98
CA LEU A 497 4.18 22.71 4.80
C LEU A 497 5.70 22.46 4.72
N VAL A 498 6.09 21.27 4.27
CA VAL A 498 7.47 20.96 3.83
C VAL A 498 7.42 20.42 2.40
N ASP A 499 7.99 21.16 1.45
CA ASP A 499 8.09 20.77 0.04
C ASP A 499 9.34 19.92 -0.18
N SER A 500 9.18 18.59 -0.22
CA SER A 500 10.30 17.65 -0.38
C SER A 500 10.97 17.70 -1.76
N SER A 501 10.37 18.36 -2.76
CA SER A 501 11.03 18.60 -4.06
C SER A 501 12.11 19.70 -3.99
N VAL A 502 12.15 20.45 -2.88
CA VAL A 502 13.12 21.53 -2.59
C VAL A 502 13.93 21.27 -1.31
N LYS A 503 13.30 20.69 -0.28
CA LYS A 503 13.86 20.47 1.06
C LYS A 503 14.17 19.00 1.33
N TYR A 504 15.32 18.54 0.85
CA TYR A 504 15.75 17.15 1.04
C TYR A 504 17.27 16.96 1.05
N GLN A 505 17.72 15.89 1.72
CA GLN A 505 19.07 15.36 1.61
C GLN A 505 18.98 13.89 1.18
N ILE A 506 19.67 13.49 0.11
CA ILE A 506 19.85 12.06 -0.20
C ILE A 506 20.89 11.50 0.78
N VAL A 507 20.50 10.50 1.57
CA VAL A 507 21.33 9.93 2.63
C VAL A 507 21.78 8.49 2.35
N ALA A 508 21.11 7.78 1.44
CA ALA A 508 21.58 6.48 0.94
C ALA A 508 21.02 6.18 -0.47
N ALA A 509 21.85 5.50 -1.29
CA ALA A 509 21.48 4.93 -2.58
C ALA A 509 22.50 3.84 -2.95
N GLU A 510 22.49 2.72 -2.22
CA GLU A 510 23.57 1.72 -2.16
C GLU A 510 23.95 1.13 -3.54
N TYR A 511 22.98 1.06 -4.47
CA TYR A 511 23.20 0.57 -5.85
C TYR A 511 24.06 1.50 -6.72
N LEU A 512 24.25 2.77 -6.34
CA LEU A 512 25.18 3.68 -7.03
C LEU A 512 26.65 3.42 -6.67
N GLY A 513 26.92 2.47 -5.76
CA GLY A 513 28.27 2.14 -5.30
C GLY A 513 28.82 3.06 -4.21
N GLU A 514 29.95 2.66 -3.64
CA GLU A 514 30.60 3.36 -2.53
C GLU A 514 30.98 4.80 -2.88
N ASN A 515 30.74 5.73 -1.96
CA ASN A 515 31.04 7.17 -2.06
C ASN A 515 30.15 7.98 -3.04
N SER A 516 29.23 7.35 -3.77
CA SER A 516 28.27 8.06 -4.65
C SER A 516 27.23 8.87 -3.87
N VAL A 517 26.93 8.47 -2.63
CA VAL A 517 26.16 9.24 -1.64
C VAL A 517 26.95 9.22 -0.33
N ILE A 518 27.01 10.35 0.37
CA ILE A 518 27.70 10.47 1.66
C ILE A 518 26.66 10.31 2.77
N GLU A 519 26.69 9.17 3.47
CA GLU A 519 25.84 8.95 4.64
C GLU A 519 26.23 9.91 5.78
N PRO A 520 25.27 10.59 6.44
CA PRO A 520 25.56 11.39 7.62
C PRO A 520 25.79 10.49 8.85
N SER A 521 26.69 10.88 9.76
CA SER A 521 27.11 10.03 10.88
C SER A 521 25.96 9.60 11.80
N TRP A 522 24.96 10.45 11.99
CA TRP A 522 23.76 10.12 12.77
C TRP A 522 22.92 8.98 12.20
N LEU A 523 22.97 8.71 10.90
CA LEU A 523 22.23 7.60 10.28
C LEU A 523 22.77 6.23 10.74
N GLN A 524 23.97 6.21 11.31
CA GLN A 524 24.60 5.02 11.90
C GLN A 524 24.31 4.87 13.40
N PHE A 525 23.49 5.73 14.03
CA PHE A 525 23.12 5.62 15.44
C PHE A 525 21.96 4.63 15.65
N MET A 526 22.31 3.35 15.87
CA MET A 526 21.38 2.23 16.03
C MET A 526 20.83 2.08 17.47
N ARG A 527 20.43 3.19 18.11
CA ARG A 527 19.78 3.20 19.44
C ARG A 527 18.58 4.16 19.46
N GLU A 528 17.91 4.26 20.60
CA GLU A 528 16.73 5.09 20.82
C GLU A 528 17.02 6.60 20.68
N TRP A 529 16.19 7.29 19.91
CA TRP A 529 16.22 8.76 19.79
C TRP A 529 15.49 9.49 20.93
N GLY A 530 15.10 8.76 21.98
CA GLY A 530 14.36 9.22 23.16
C GLY A 530 14.53 8.27 24.35
N PRO A 531 14.27 8.72 25.59
CA PRO A 531 14.41 7.90 26.79
C PRO A 531 13.27 6.89 26.96
N THR A 532 13.55 5.71 27.51
CA THR A 532 12.53 4.75 27.95
C THR A 532 11.95 5.14 29.31
N ILE A 533 10.75 5.72 29.34
CA ILE A 533 10.04 6.16 30.55
C ILE A 533 8.83 5.25 30.78
N VAL A 534 9.00 4.24 31.64
CA VAL A 534 7.90 3.37 32.07
C VAL A 534 6.99 4.11 33.04
N TYR A 535 5.84 4.58 32.55
CA TYR A 535 4.80 5.13 33.40
C TYR A 535 4.09 4.04 34.21
N ASN A 536 3.54 4.42 35.37
CA ASN A 536 2.41 3.68 35.94
C ASN A 536 1.12 4.04 35.15
N SER A 537 1.15 3.75 33.85
CA SER A 537 0.10 4.05 32.86
C SER A 537 -1.22 3.37 33.23
N LYS A 538 -1.16 2.20 33.89
CA LYS A 538 -2.30 1.57 34.57
C LYS A 538 -3.09 2.58 35.42
N THR A 539 -2.46 3.47 36.19
CA THR A 539 -3.19 4.49 36.97
C THR A 539 -3.92 5.58 36.17
N GLU A 540 -3.72 5.72 34.86
CA GLU A 540 -4.61 6.51 33.99
C GLU A 540 -5.63 5.61 33.28
N LEU A 541 -5.19 4.45 32.79
CA LEU A 541 -6.04 3.46 32.12
C LEU A 541 -7.14 2.92 33.04
N ASP A 542 -6.84 2.54 34.27
CA ASP A 542 -7.77 2.08 35.31
C ASP A 542 -8.82 3.14 35.65
N LYS A 543 -8.49 4.44 35.53
CA LYS A 543 -9.47 5.53 35.72
C LYS A 543 -10.42 5.62 34.53
N ILE A 544 -9.91 5.49 33.31
CA ILE A 544 -10.71 5.49 32.08
C ILE A 544 -11.63 4.25 32.06
N VAL A 545 -11.07 3.06 32.24
CA VAL A 545 -11.80 1.78 32.34
C VAL A 545 -12.80 1.80 33.51
N GLY A 546 -12.39 2.32 34.67
CA GLY A 546 -13.25 2.47 35.84
C GLY A 546 -14.44 3.42 35.62
N ALA A 547 -14.30 4.43 34.76
CA ALA A 547 -15.39 5.33 34.37
C ALA A 547 -16.32 4.75 33.28
N LEU A 548 -15.90 3.70 32.56
CA LEU A 548 -16.69 3.14 31.46
C LEU A 548 -17.82 2.21 31.92
N PRO A 549 -18.92 2.14 31.14
CA PRO A 549 -19.93 1.09 31.26
C PRO A 549 -19.32 -0.31 31.17
N ILE A 550 -19.83 -1.26 31.97
CA ILE A 550 -19.28 -2.62 32.12
C ILE A 550 -19.11 -3.34 30.77
N PHE A 551 -20.04 -3.15 29.83
CA PHE A 551 -19.99 -3.78 28.51
C PHE A 551 -18.91 -3.22 27.57
N LEU A 552 -18.28 -2.08 27.91
CA LEU A 552 -17.12 -1.53 27.19
C LEU A 552 -15.79 -1.88 27.85
N ARG A 553 -15.75 -2.14 29.17
CA ARG A 553 -14.50 -2.36 29.92
C ARG A 553 -13.63 -3.44 29.30
N PHE A 554 -14.17 -4.66 29.17
CA PHE A 554 -13.46 -5.78 28.54
C PHE A 554 -13.00 -5.49 27.10
N SER A 555 -13.75 -4.68 26.34
CA SER A 555 -13.38 -4.29 24.97
C SER A 555 -12.26 -3.26 24.92
N VAL A 556 -12.13 -2.43 25.97
CA VAL A 556 -11.07 -1.43 26.13
C VAL A 556 -9.82 -2.06 26.72
N GLU A 557 -9.95 -2.86 27.78
CA GLU A 557 -8.86 -3.68 28.37
C GLU A 557 -8.20 -4.56 27.30
N ASN A 558 -8.98 -5.37 26.57
CA ASN A 558 -8.53 -6.26 25.50
C ASN A 558 -8.20 -5.53 24.17
N MET A 559 -8.28 -4.20 24.14
CA MET A 559 -7.66 -3.37 23.09
C MET A 559 -6.33 -2.82 23.58
N PHE A 560 -6.24 -2.36 24.84
CA PHE A 560 -4.98 -1.94 25.45
C PHE A 560 -3.97 -3.10 25.45
N ASP A 561 -4.36 -4.30 25.84
CA ASP A 561 -3.52 -5.52 25.79
C ASP A 561 -3.05 -5.91 24.36
N LYS A 562 -3.48 -5.16 23.32
CA LYS A 562 -3.07 -5.30 21.91
C LYS A 562 -2.47 -4.03 21.31
N LEU A 563 -2.40 -2.93 22.07
CA LEU A 563 -1.62 -1.78 21.67
C LEU A 563 -0.13 -2.13 21.77
N PRO A 564 0.74 -1.56 20.91
CA PRO A 564 2.18 -1.70 21.04
C PRO A 564 2.68 -1.29 22.42
N LEU A 565 3.78 -1.90 22.87
CA LEU A 565 4.36 -1.64 24.20
C LEU A 565 4.84 -0.19 24.32
N GLU A 566 5.28 0.40 23.21
CA GLU A 566 5.66 1.81 23.10
C GLU A 566 4.59 2.76 23.66
N LEU A 567 3.30 2.42 23.53
CA LEU A 567 2.19 3.25 24.01
C LEU A 567 1.95 3.17 25.52
N TYR A 568 2.57 2.24 26.24
CA TYR A 568 2.43 2.11 27.70
C TYR A 568 3.41 3.00 28.50
N GLY A 569 4.36 3.64 27.82
CA GLY A 569 5.34 4.56 28.40
C GLY A 569 5.60 5.79 27.50
N GLU A 570 6.81 6.33 27.62
CA GLU A 570 7.53 6.92 26.48
C GLU A 570 8.65 5.92 26.12
N GLU A 571 8.86 5.63 24.85
CA GLU A 571 9.98 4.83 24.37
C GLU A 571 10.46 5.45 23.06
N GLY A 572 11.72 5.91 23.03
CA GLY A 572 12.26 6.61 21.87
C GLY A 572 12.45 5.67 20.69
N PRO A 573 11.93 5.97 19.49
CA PRO A 573 12.13 5.13 18.33
C PRO A 573 13.61 5.05 17.96
N THR A 574 14.05 3.87 17.51
CA THR A 574 15.31 3.73 16.79
C THR A 574 15.26 4.47 15.45
N GLY A 575 16.43 4.91 14.96
CA GLY A 575 16.56 5.65 13.70
C GLY A 575 16.20 4.83 12.45
N PRO A 576 16.14 5.47 11.26
CA PRO A 576 15.65 4.85 10.03
C PRO A 576 16.28 3.52 9.62
N LYS A 577 17.58 3.30 9.87
CA LYS A 577 18.28 2.06 9.49
C LYS A 577 17.91 0.82 10.31
N GLU A 578 17.40 0.98 11.52
CA GLU A 578 16.86 -0.13 12.34
C GLU A 578 15.44 -0.54 11.90
N LYS A 579 14.77 0.25 11.05
CA LYS A 579 13.45 -0.10 10.53
C LYS A 579 13.61 -1.17 9.44
N ASN A 580 12.89 -2.28 9.56
CA ASN A 580 13.12 -3.45 8.68
C ASN A 580 12.80 -3.19 7.19
N ASN A 581 12.04 -2.14 6.89
CA ASN A 581 11.74 -1.66 5.54
C ASN A 581 12.85 -0.77 4.94
N TRP A 582 13.95 -0.48 5.66
CA TRP A 582 15.14 0.11 5.05
C TRP A 582 15.69 -0.83 3.96
N VAL A 583 15.99 -2.08 4.34
CA VAL A 583 16.39 -3.13 3.40
C VAL A 583 15.17 -3.84 2.78
N GLY A 584 14.07 -3.95 3.52
CA GLY A 584 12.86 -4.66 3.10
C GLY A 584 11.93 -3.91 2.14
N ASP A 585 10.86 -4.60 1.75
CA ASP A 585 9.66 -4.02 1.15
C ASP A 585 8.82 -3.33 2.24
N GLU A 586 7.90 -2.45 1.84
CA GLU A 586 7.02 -1.74 2.78
C GLU A 586 5.95 -2.68 3.39
N ARG A 587 5.39 -2.30 4.56
CA ARG A 587 4.50 -3.15 5.36
C ARG A 587 3.01 -2.87 5.08
N CYS A 588 2.40 -3.68 4.21
CA CYS A 588 0.93 -3.76 4.06
C CYS A 588 0.29 -4.66 5.13
#